data_AF-A0A7J3GWB8-F1
#
_entry.id   AF-A0A7J3GWB8-F1
#
_cell.length_a   1.000
_cell.length_b   1.000
_cell.length_c   1.000
_cell.angle_alpha   90.00
_cell.angle_beta   90.00
_cell.angle_gamma   90.00
#
_symmetry.space_group_name_H-M   'P 1'
#
loop_
_entity.id
_entity.type
_entity.pdbx_description
1 polymer ?
#
loop_
_entity_poly.entity_id
_entity_poly.type
_entity_poly.pdbx_seq_one_letter_code
_entity_poly.pdbx_strand_id
1 'polypeptide(L)' 'MPLTLLGRLTAATHHQDMGRGVREEWAAAMSKVYLLSEVLGMDPDSELVRRASDGLTWMS' A
#
# COMPACT_ATOMS: atom_id res chain seq x y z
N MET A 1 16.51 -11.00 10.89
CA MET A 1 15.41 -11.40 9.98
C MET A 1 13.98 -11.26 10.54
N PRO A 2 13.70 -11.04 11.85
CA PRO A 2 12.31 -10.76 12.29
C PRO A 2 11.92 -9.26 12.27
N LEU A 3 12.85 -8.34 12.56
CA LEU A 3 12.57 -6.89 12.61
C LEU A 3 12.20 -6.28 11.24
N THR A 4 12.74 -6.84 10.17
CA THR A 4 12.52 -6.38 8.80
C THR A 4 11.11 -6.68 8.29
N LEU A 5 10.55 -7.85 8.63
CA LEU A 5 9.18 -8.21 8.27
C LEU A 5 8.16 -7.38 9.06
N LEU A 6 8.39 -7.21 10.37
CA LEU A 6 7.51 -6.41 11.21
C LEU A 6 7.44 -4.96 10.71
N GLY A 7 8.59 -4.35 10.37
CA GLY A 7 8.64 -3.01 9.81
C GLY A 7 7.87 -2.87 8.49
N ARG A 8 7.95 -3.88 7.61
CA ARG A 8 7.19 -3.91 6.36
C ARG A 8 5.68 -4.01 6.60
N LEU A 9 5.24 -4.87 7.52
CA LEU A 9 3.82 -4.98 7.88
C LEU A 9 3.29 -3.67 8.50
N THR A 10 4.08 -3.01 9.34
CA THR A 10 3.72 -1.71 9.93
C THR A 10 3.59 -0.61 8.87
N ALA A 11 4.47 -0.58 7.86
CA ALA A 11 4.35 0.35 6.74
C ALA A 11 3.05 0.12 5.94
N ALA A 12 2.68 -1.15 5.70
CA ALA A 12 1.42 -1.48 5.02
C ALA A 12 0.20 -1.00 5.81
N THR A 13 0.20 -1.09 7.15
CA THR A 13 -0.88 -0.55 7.99
C THR A 13 -0.90 0.97 8.02
N HIS A 14 0.27 1.62 7.97
CA HIS A 14 0.36 3.08 7.95
C HIS A 14 -0.34 3.68 6.71
N HIS A 15 -0.19 3.04 5.54
CA HIS A 15 -0.93 3.45 4.35
C HIS A 15 -2.44 3.41 4.55
N GLN A 16 -2.97 2.41 5.26
CA GLN A 16 -4.40 2.32 5.55
C GLN A 16 -4.88 3.44 6.47
N ASP A 17 -4.10 3.77 7.50
CA ASP A 17 -4.43 4.84 8.43
C ASP A 17 -4.37 6.22 7.77
N MET A 18 -3.46 6.46 6.82
CA MET A 18 -3.39 7.72 6.07
C MET A 18 -4.66 8.02 5.25
N GLY A 19 -5.39 7.00 4.78
CA GLY A 19 -6.58 7.18 3.96
C GLY A 19 -7.91 7.13 4.71
N ARG A 20 -7.91 6.87 6.02
CA ARG A 20 -9.15 6.74 6.81
C ARG A 20 -10.06 7.95 6.64
N GLY A 21 -11.33 7.69 6.29
CA GLY A 21 -12.35 8.72 6.18
C GLY A 21 -12.28 9.64 4.95
N VAL A 22 -11.24 9.54 4.11
CA VAL A 22 -11.11 10.40 2.91
C VAL A 22 -10.88 9.58 1.64
N ARG A 23 -9.99 8.59 1.66
CA ARG A 23 -9.66 7.75 0.48
C ARG A 23 -9.26 6.33 0.89
N GLU A 24 -10.19 5.65 1.56
CA GLU A 24 -9.98 4.29 2.06
C GLU A 24 -9.62 3.30 0.95
N GLU A 25 -10.20 3.46 -0.25
CA GLU A 25 -9.92 2.59 -1.40
C GLU A 25 -8.48 2.76 -1.93
N TRP A 26 -7.97 3.99 -2.02
CA TRP A 26 -6.59 4.26 -2.42
C TRP A 26 -5.61 3.71 -1.38
N ALA A 27 -5.87 4.00 -0.11
CA ALA A 27 -5.03 3.55 1.00
C ALA A 27 -4.98 2.02 1.10
N ALA A 28 -6.11 1.35 0.86
CA ALA A 28 -6.18 -0.10 0.74
C ALA A 28 -5.40 -0.61 -0.49
N ALA A 29 -5.46 0.09 -1.63
CA ALA A 29 -4.70 -0.27 -2.82
C ALA A 29 -3.18 -0.14 -2.59
N MET A 30 -2.72 0.97 -2.01
CA MET A 30 -1.30 1.18 -1.65
C MET A 30 -0.79 0.14 -0.67
N SER A 31 -1.57 -0.17 0.37
CA SER A 31 -1.24 -1.21 1.35
C SER A 31 -1.05 -2.57 0.67
N LYS A 32 -1.95 -2.95 -0.26
CA LYS A 32 -1.88 -4.21 -1.00
C LYS A 32 -0.68 -4.26 -1.95
N VAL A 33 -0.40 -3.19 -2.67
CA VAL A 33 0.80 -3.09 -3.54
C VAL A 33 2.05 -3.35 -2.72
N TYR A 34 2.19 -2.68 -1.57
CA TYR A 34 3.36 -2.81 -0.71
C TYR A 34 3.51 -4.25 -0.15
N LEU A 35 2.42 -4.88 0.29
CA LEU A 35 2.48 -6.27 0.76
C LEU A 35 2.87 -7.25 -0.35
N LEU A 36 2.32 -7.07 -1.55
CA LEU A 36 2.64 -7.94 -2.68
C LEU A 36 4.11 -7.81 -3.07
N SER A 37 4.62 -6.59 -3.28
CA SER A 37 6.00 -6.39 -3.74
C SER A 37 7.04 -6.63 -2.65
N GLU A 38 6.85 -6.04 -1.47
CA GLU A 38 7.91 -5.99 -0.44
C GLU A 38 7.85 -7.17 0.55
N VAL A 39 6.69 -7.80 0.74
CA VAL A 39 6.55 -8.91 1.69
C VAL A 39 6.48 -10.24 0.97
N LEU A 40 5.65 -10.35 -0.06
CA LEU A 40 5.38 -11.60 -0.75
C LEU A 40 6.28 -11.83 -1.96
N GLY A 41 6.99 -10.80 -2.45
CA GLY A 41 7.82 -10.89 -3.65
C GLY A 41 7.00 -11.21 -4.91
N MET A 42 5.75 -10.77 -4.94
CA MET A 42 4.80 -10.96 -6.03
C MET A 42 4.59 -9.64 -6.77
N ASP A 43 4.41 -9.74 -8.09
CA ASP A 43 4.05 -8.57 -8.88
C ASP A 43 2.56 -8.23 -8.71
N PRO A 44 2.23 -7.00 -8.29
CA PRO A 44 0.85 -6.54 -8.24
C PRO A 44 0.29 -6.35 -9.66
N ASP A 45 -1.01 -6.62 -9.83
CA ASP A 45 -1.66 -6.44 -11.12
C ASP A 45 -1.79 -4.96 -11.52
N SER A 46 -1.92 -4.71 -12.81
CA SER A 46 -1.93 -3.35 -13.37
C SER A 46 -3.11 -2.50 -12.92
N GLU A 47 -4.27 -3.10 -12.62
CA GLU A 47 -5.44 -2.39 -12.13
C GLU A 47 -5.26 -1.96 -10.67
N LEU A 48 -4.65 -2.83 -9.85
CA LEU A 48 -4.28 -2.51 -8.48
C LEU A 48 -3.24 -1.38 -8.43
N VAL A 49 -2.22 -1.45 -9.28
CA VAL A 49 -1.20 -0.39 -9.42
C VAL A 49 -1.82 0.93 -9.86
N ARG A 50 -2.77 0.89 -10.81
CA ARG A 50 -3.50 2.08 -11.27
C ARG A 50 -4.27 2.75 -10.12
N ARG A 51 -5.05 1.98 -9.37
CA ARG A 51 -5.81 2.50 -8.20
C ARG A 51 -4.91 3.06 -7.10
N ALA A 52 -3.77 2.43 -6.87
CA ALA A 52 -2.75 2.93 -5.95
C ALA A 52 -2.12 4.24 -6.44
N SER A 53 -1.90 4.37 -7.75
CA SER A 53 -1.35 5.57 -8.38
C SER A 53 -2.33 6.74 -8.40
N ASP A 54 -3.64 6.49 -8.43
CA ASP A 54 -4.67 7.53 -8.43
C ASP A 54 -4.57 8.48 -7.22
N GLY A 55 -3.98 8.06 -6.10
CA GLY A 55 -3.73 8.94 -4.95
C GLY A 55 -2.42 9.72 -4.98
N LEU A 56 -1.48 9.41 -5.88
CA LEU A 56 -0.28 10.24 -6.08
C LEU A 56 -0.66 11.61 -6.65
N THR A 57 -1.68 11.66 -7.52
CA THR A 57 -2.25 12.89 -8.08
C THR A 57 -2.88 13.81 -7.03
N TRP A 58 -3.16 13.30 -5.82
CA TRP A 58 -3.68 14.08 -4.72
C TRP A 58 -2.59 14.63 -3.80
N MET A 59 -1.42 13.98 -3.76
CA MET A 59 -0.28 14.43 -2.95
C MET A 59 0.58 15.51 -3.64
N SER A 60 0.31 15.77 -4.93
CA SER A 60 0.86 16.88 -5.71
C SER A 60 0.06 18.16 -5.55
#